data_AF-A0A951WRA3-F1
#
_entry.id   AF-A0A951WRA3-F1
#
_cell.length_a   1.000
_cell.length_b   1.000
_cell.length_c   1.000
_cell.angle_alpha   90.00
_cell.angle_beta   90.00
_cell.angle_gamma   90.00
#
_symmetry.space_group_name_H-M   'P 1'
#
loop_
_entity.id
_entity.type
_entity.pdbx_description
1 polymer ?
#
loop_
_entity_poly.entity_id
_entity_poly.type
_entity_poly.pdbx_seq_one_letter_code
_entity_poly.pdbx_strand_id
1 'polypeptide(L)' 'MRHLFSLEFTFSKRLLGLMLVAVGLLGNGALIAFDIIRQSDQGIGPAQRVGMIALGVGAVLGLTLIPLGRAKA' A
#
# COMPACT_ATOMS: atom_id res chain seq x y z
N MET A 1 -13.49 -18.80 15.07
CA MET A 1 -12.31 -18.40 14.26
C MET A 1 -11.95 -19.49 13.25
N ARG A 2 -12.90 -19.88 12.38
CA ARG A 2 -12.77 -21.02 11.44
C ARG A 2 -13.10 -20.64 9.99
N HIS A 3 -13.25 -19.34 9.72
CA HIS A 3 -13.66 -18.79 8.42
C HIS A 3 -12.54 -18.06 7.66
N LEU A 4 -11.34 -17.92 8.24
CA LEU A 4 -10.20 -17.28 7.56
C LEU A 4 -9.51 -18.21 6.55
N PHE A 5 -9.82 -19.51 6.57
CA PHE A 5 -9.15 -20.54 5.76
C PHE A 5 -10.10 -21.29 4.82
N SER A 6 -11.28 -20.74 4.49
CA SER A 6 -12.02 -21.25 3.33
C SER A 6 -11.40 -20.64 2.07
N LEU A 7 -11.10 -21.48 1.07
CA LEU A 7 -10.59 -21.07 -0.24
C LEU A 7 -11.51 -20.07 -0.97
N GLU A 8 -12.71 -19.82 -0.45
CA GLU A 8 -13.65 -18.80 -0.94
C GLU A 8 -13.36 -17.39 -0.41
N PHE A 9 -12.48 -17.23 0.60
CA PHE A 9 -11.93 -15.92 0.97
C PHE A 9 -10.79 -15.51 0.02
N THR A 10 -10.96 -15.75 -1.27
CA THR A 10 -10.03 -15.23 -2.28
C THR A 10 -10.35 -13.75 -2.44
N PHE A 11 -9.63 -12.90 -1.68
CA PHE A 11 -9.59 -11.46 -1.96
C PHE A 11 -9.43 -11.28 -3.46
N SER A 12 -10.39 -10.60 -4.11
CA SER A 12 -10.23 -10.31 -5.53
C SER A 12 -8.92 -9.55 -5.73
N LYS A 13 -8.16 -9.86 -6.78
CA LYS A 13 -6.90 -9.15 -7.08
C LYS A 13 -7.16 -7.65 -7.18
N ARG A 14 -8.37 -7.27 -7.63
CA ARG A 14 -8.86 -5.90 -7.59
C ARG A 14 -8.91 -5.28 -6.20
N LEU A 15 -9.50 -5.96 -5.21
CA LEU A 15 -9.58 -5.46 -3.83
C LEU A 15 -8.19 -5.37 -3.20
N LEU A 16 -7.33 -6.38 -3.42
CA LEU A 16 -5.93 -6.30 -3.01
C LEU A 16 -5.21 -5.11 -3.66
N GLY A 17 -5.44 -4.91 -4.95
CA GLY A 17 -4.87 -3.79 -5.71
C GLY A 17 -5.29 -2.43 -5.16
N LEU A 18 -6.59 -2.25 -4.88
CA LEU A 18 -7.11 -1.04 -4.26
C LEU A 18 -6.51 -0.80 -2.86
N MET A 19 -6.38 -1.84 -2.04
CA MET A 19 -5.77 -1.72 -0.71
C MET A 19 -4.30 -1.30 -0.80
N LEU A 20 -3.53 -1.90 -1.72
CA LEU A 20 -2.12 -1.54 -1.93
C LEU A 20 -1.95 -0.09 -2.40
N VAL A 21 -2.80 0.38 -3.31
CA VAL A 21 -2.80 1.78 -3.74
C VAL A 21 -3.16 2.71 -2.59
N ALA A 22 -4.22 2.38 -1.83
CA ALA A 22 -4.65 3.19 -0.70
C ALA A 22 -3.55 3.30 0.38
N VAL A 23 -2.95 2.17 0.77
CA VAL A 23 -1.86 2.14 1.74
C VAL A 23 -0.64 2.89 1.21
N GLY A 24 -0.28 2.72 -0.06
CA GLY A 24 0.87 3.41 -0.66
C GLY A 24 0.70 4.93 -0.70
N LEU A 25 -0.49 5.42 -1.06
CA LEU A 25 -0.81 6.85 -1.10
C LEU A 25 -0.92 7.45 0.31
N LEU A 26 -1.72 6.82 1.19
CA LEU A 26 -1.92 7.30 2.55
C LEU A 26 -0.64 7.21 3.37
N GLY A 27 0.15 6.14 3.21
CA GLY A 27 1.43 5.97 3.88
C GLY A 27 2.44 7.04 3.48
N ASN A 28 2.59 7.32 2.17
CA ASN A 28 3.47 8.40 1.72
C ASN A 28 2.97 9.77 2.21
N GLY A 29 1.67 10.03 2.11
CA GLY A 29 1.06 11.25 2.63
C GLY A 29 1.29 11.44 4.13
N ALA A 30 1.17 10.37 4.92
CA ALA A 30 1.42 10.39 6.36
C ALA A 30 2.89 10.67 6.69
N LEU A 31 3.84 10.08 5.95
CA LEU A 31 5.27 10.34 6.16
C LEU A 31 5.64 11.80 5.83
N ILE A 32 5.08 12.35 4.75
CA ILE A 32 5.28 13.77 4.40
C ILE A 32 4.64 14.67 5.45
N ALA A 33 3.40 14.38 5.86
CA ALA A 33 2.71 15.15 6.89
C ALA A 33 3.46 15.12 8.24
N PHE A 34 4.02 13.96 8.60
CA PHE A 34 4.84 13.81 9.80
C PHE A 34 6.07 14.71 9.77
N ASP A 35 6.76 14.79 8.63
CA ASP A 35 7.93 15.65 8.45
C ASP A 35 7.57 17.15 8.59
N ILE A 36 6.45 17.56 8.01
CA ILE A 36 5.91 18.93 8.12
C ILE A 36 5.56 19.28 9.57
N ILE A 37 4.85 18.40 10.26
CA ILE A 37 4.42 18.62 11.66
C ILE A 37 5.63 18.69 12.59
N ARG A 38 6.65 17.85 12.34
CA ARG A 38 7.86 17.80 13.15
C ARG A 38 8.80 18.97 12.90
N GLN A 39 8.63 19.71 11.81
CA GLN A 39 9.59 20.75 11.36
C GLN A 39 11.01 20.19 11.30
N SER A 40 11.20 19.09 10.57
CA SER A 40 12.49 18.42 10.51
C SER A 40 13.59 19.32 9.90
N ASP A 41 14.62 19.63 10.70
CA ASP A 41 15.80 20.38 10.22
C ASP A 41 16.64 19.60 9.20
N GLN A 42 16.54 18.27 9.22
CA GLN A 42 17.31 17.37 8.34
C GLN A 42 16.47 16.83 7.16
N GLY A 43 15.18 17.16 7.10
CA GLY A 43 14.22 16.64 6.13
C GLY A 43 14.00 15.13 6.22
N ILE A 44 13.64 14.52 5.08
CA ILE A 44 13.32 13.09 4.96
C ILE A 44 14.58 12.23 5.12
N GLY A 45 14.69 11.57 6.29
CA GLY A 45 15.81 10.69 6.63
C GLY A 45 15.88 9.38 5.82
N PRO A 46 17.02 8.64 5.87
CA PRO A 46 17.23 7.46 5.04
C PRO A 46 16.17 6.36 5.20
N ALA A 47 15.75 6.08 6.44
CA ALA A 47 14.71 5.08 6.71
C ALA A 47 13.35 5.50 6.12
N GLN A 48 12.99 6.78 6.21
CA GLN A 48 11.76 7.30 5.63
C GLN A 48 11.78 7.22 4.11
N ARG A 49 12.91 7.51 3.47
CA ARG A 49 13.06 7.35 2.00
C ARG A 49 12.83 5.91 1.56
N VAL A 50 13.42 4.94 2.26
CA VAL A 50 13.20 3.52 1.96
C VAL A 50 11.73 3.14 2.14
N GLY A 51 11.10 3.61 3.23
CA GLY A 51 9.67 3.41 3.47
C GLY A 51 8.79 3.98 2.35
N MET A 52 9.07 5.22 1.92
CA MET A 52 8.36 5.88 0.82
C MET A 52 8.50 5.12 -0.51
N ILE A 53 9.71 4.66 -0.82
CA ILE A 53 9.97 3.82 -2.01
C ILE A 53 9.18 2.52 -1.91
N ALA A 54 9.22 1.82 -0.78
CA ALA A 54 8.49 0.57 -0.59
C ALA A 54 6.97 0.76 -0.74
N LEU A 55 6.43 1.83 -0.17
CA LEU A 55 5.02 2.22 -0.32
C LEU A 55 4.67 2.58 -1.76
N GLY A 56 5.56 3.27 -2.47
CA GLY A 56 5.40 3.60 -3.89
C GLY A 56 5.39 2.35 -4.78
N VAL A 57 6.33 1.44 -4.56
CA VAL A 57 6.36 0.13 -5.25
C VAL A 57 5.08 -0.65 -4.95
N GLY A 58 4.64 -0.68 -3.69
CA GLY A 58 3.38 -1.28 -3.29
C GLY A 58 2.19 -0.71 -4.05
N ALA A 59 2.09 0.62 -4.18
CA ALA A 59 1.02 1.26 -4.96
C ALA A 59 1.08 0.89 -6.44
N VAL A 60 2.27 0.87 -7.06
CA VAL A 60 2.43 0.46 -8.47
C VAL A 60 1.99 -0.98 -8.68
N LEU A 61 2.40 -1.90 -7.80
CA LEU A 61 1.91 -3.28 -7.82
C LEU A 61 0.39 -3.34 -7.60
N GLY A 62 -0.14 -2.49 -6.74
CA GLY A 62 -1.58 -2.36 -6.55
C GLY A 62 -2.31 -1.99 -7.84
N LEU A 63 -1.80 -1.00 -8.58
CA LEU A 63 -2.33 -0.56 -9.87
C LEU A 63 -2.34 -1.70 -10.91
N THR A 64 -1.29 -2.54 -10.94
CA THR A 64 -1.25 -3.69 -11.86
C THR A 64 -2.23 -4.80 -11.50
N LEU A 65 -2.64 -4.91 -10.23
CA LEU A 65 -3.62 -5.90 -9.77
C LEU A 65 -5.09 -5.51 -10.00
N ILE A 66 -5.40 -4.21 -10.08
CA ILE A 66 -6.75 -3.70 -10.33
C ILE A 66 -7.41 -4.30 -11.60
N PRO A 67 -6.74 -4.31 -12.79
CA PRO A 67 -7.32 -4.86 -14.01
C PRO A 67 -7.41 -6.39 -13.99
N LEU A 68 -6.56 -7.08 -13.22
CA LEU A 68 -6.52 -8.56 -13.15
C LEU A 68 -7.75 -9.18 -12.48
N GLY A 69 -8.59 -8.38 -11.79
CA GLY A 69 -9.95 -8.78 -11.41
C GLY A 69 -10.04 -10.07 -10.59
N ARG A 70 -10.95 -10.97 -11.00
CA ARG A 70 -11.06 -12.34 -10.46
C ARG A 70 -10.54 -13.32 -11.50
N ALA A 71 -9.73 -14.28 -11.08
CA ALA A 71 -9.41 -15.43 -11.91
C ALA A 71 -10.71 -16.20 -12.16
N LYS A 72 -11.06 -16.48 -13.41
CA LYS A 72 -12.06 -17.51 -13.73
C LYS A 72 -11.45 -18.85 -13.33
N ALA A 73 -12.11 -19.55 -12.43
CA ALA A 73 -11.81 -20.94 -12.09
C ALA A 73 -12.18 -21.86 -13.26
#